data_AF-A0A5C9BVW9-F1
#
_entry.id   AF-A0A5C9BVW9-F1
#
_cell.length_a   1.000
_cell.length_b   1.000
_cell.length_c   1.000
_cell.angle_alpha   90.00
_cell.angle_beta   90.00
_cell.angle_gamma   90.00
#
_symmetry.space_group_name_H-M   'P 1'
#
loop_
_entity.id
_entity.type
_entity.pdbx_description
1 polymer ?
#
loop_
_entity_poly.entity_id
_entity_poly.type
_entity_poly.pdbx_seq_one_letter_code
_entity_poly.pdbx_strand_id
1 'polypeptide(L)'
;MLTNHDFDKIQTFPDAKAMLRNAATLEDVRRLNEAVDERFLRDHQQLSMLDEDWEHWTRLIAQKVADIEGEEPLAPSLEQENRNGR
;
A
#
# COMPACT_ATOMS: atom_id res chain seq x y z
N MET A 1 -3.30 -16.57 2.53
CA MET A 1 -2.61 -16.15 1.29
C MET A 1 -3.68 -15.74 0.31
N LEU A 2 -3.65 -14.49 -0.14
CA LEU A 2 -4.60 -13.98 -1.13
C LEU A 2 -4.28 -14.63 -2.48
N THR A 3 -5.30 -15.11 -3.19
CA THR A 3 -5.12 -15.72 -4.51
C THR A 3 -5.47 -14.75 -5.62
N ASN A 4 -4.95 -14.95 -6.83
CA ASN A 4 -5.27 -14.09 -7.98
C ASN A 4 -6.79 -13.92 -8.22
N HIS A 5 -7.59 -14.95 -7.90
CA HIS A 5 -9.05 -14.93 -8.03
C HIS A 5 -9.76 -14.07 -6.97
N ASP A 6 -9.11 -13.77 -5.86
CA ASP A 6 -9.66 -12.87 -4.84
C ASP A 6 -9.59 -11.42 -5.32
N PHE A 7 -8.51 -11.04 -6.02
CA PHE A 7 -8.34 -9.70 -6.57
C PHE A 7 -9.36 -9.36 -7.67
N ASP A 8 -9.94 -10.38 -8.32
CA ASP A 8 -11.04 -10.22 -9.28
C ASP A 8 -12.31 -9.57 -8.70
N LYS A 9 -12.49 -9.67 -7.38
CA LYS A 9 -13.65 -9.12 -6.68
C LYS A 9 -13.49 -7.65 -6.32
N ILE A 10 -12.31 -7.06 -6.55
CA ILE A 10 -12.05 -5.65 -6.24
C ILE A 10 -12.62 -4.80 -7.38
N GLN A 11 -13.76 -4.16 -7.11
CA GLN A 11 -14.46 -3.28 -8.05
C GLN A 11 -14.50 -1.82 -7.56
N THR A 12 -14.29 -1.61 -6.26
CA THR A 12 -14.33 -0.29 -5.64
C THR A 12 -13.17 -0.08 -4.66
N PHE A 13 -12.88 1.18 -4.32
CA PHE A 13 -11.90 1.52 -3.28
C PHE A 13 -12.17 0.85 -1.91
N PRO A 14 -13.42 0.78 -1.41
CA PRO A 14 -13.76 -0.01 -0.22
C PRO A 14 -13.35 -1.48 -0.28
N ASP A 15 -13.50 -2.14 -1.43
CA ASP A 15 -13.10 -3.55 -1.59
C ASP A 15 -11.57 -3.71 -1.48
N ALA A 16 -10.83 -2.84 -2.17
CA ALA A 16 -9.37 -2.80 -2.12
C ALA A 16 -8.89 -2.61 -0.67
N LYS A 17 -9.50 -1.67 0.05
CA LYS A 17 -9.18 -1.37 1.46
C LYS A 17 -9.51 -2.54 2.40
N ALA A 18 -10.62 -3.23 2.17
CA ALA A 18 -10.98 -4.41 2.94
C ALA A 18 -9.97 -5.55 2.71
N MET A 19 -9.52 -5.76 1.47
CA MET A 19 -8.48 -6.74 1.17
C MET A 19 -7.13 -6.38 1.77
N LEU A 20 -6.76 -5.10 1.76
CA LEU A 20 -5.50 -4.63 2.34
C LEU A 20 -5.43 -4.89 3.85
N ARG A 21 -6.56 -4.81 4.57
CA ARG A 21 -6.62 -5.18 6.00
C ARG A 21 -6.36 -6.65 6.25
N ASN A 22 -6.71 -7.51 5.29
CA ASN A 22 -6.48 -8.95 5.36
C ASN A 22 -5.10 -9.37 4.86
N ALA A 23 -4.34 -8.47 4.23
CA ALA A 23 -2.97 -8.73 3.81
C ALA A 23 -2.07 -8.87 5.05
N ALA A 24 -1.50 -10.05 5.23
CA ALA A 24 -0.67 -10.40 6.38
C ALA A 24 0.83 -10.43 6.04
N THR A 25 1.17 -10.37 4.76
CA THR A 25 2.55 -10.46 4.27
C THR A 25 2.84 -9.36 3.25
N LEU A 26 4.11 -9.01 3.07
CA LEU A 26 4.53 -8.05 2.04
C LEU A 26 4.18 -8.54 0.63
N GLU A 27 4.23 -9.86 0.41
CA GLU A 27 3.83 -10.46 -0.86
C GLU A 27 2.33 -10.25 -1.14
N ASP A 28 1.47 -10.40 -0.12
CA ASP A 28 0.04 -10.12 -0.25
C ASP A 28 -0.21 -8.63 -0.56
N VAL A 29 0.50 -7.71 0.11
CA VAL A 29 0.37 -6.26 -0.14
C VAL A 29 0.85 -5.88 -1.54
N ARG A 30 1.98 -6.43 -1.97
CA ARG A 30 2.54 -6.17 -3.30
C ARG A 30 1.60 -6.65 -4.40
N ARG A 31 1.11 -7.90 -4.30
CA ARG A 31 0.14 -8.44 -5.26
C ARG A 31 -1.16 -7.65 -5.31
N LEU A 32 -1.65 -7.22 -4.16
CA LEU A 32 -2.84 -6.38 -4.08
C LEU A 32 -2.61 -5.01 -4.75
N ASN A 33 -1.45 -4.38 -4.54
CA ASN A 33 -1.12 -3.13 -5.18
C ASN A 33 -1.02 -3.26 -6.70
N GLU A 34 -0.36 -4.31 -7.21
CA GLU A 34 -0.28 -4.58 -8.65
C GLU A 34 -1.68 -4.79 -9.25
N ALA A 35 -2.56 -5.53 -8.57
CA ALA A 35 -3.93 -5.76 -9.06
C ALA A 35 -4.78 -4.48 -9.10
N VAL A 36 -4.63 -3.59 -8.11
CA VAL A 36 -5.33 -2.30 -8.08
C VAL A 36 -4.76 -1.36 -9.15
N ASP A 37 -3.44 -1.30 -9.30
CA ASP A 37 -2.75 -0.51 -10.33
C ASP A 37 -3.18 -0.92 -11.75
N GLU A 38 -3.18 -2.21 -12.06
CA GLU A 38 -3.63 -2.70 -13.38
C GLU A 38 -5.10 -2.35 -13.65
N ARG A 39 -5.99 -2.51 -12.66
CA ARG A 39 -7.43 -2.24 -12.84
C ARG A 39 -7.76 -0.75 -12.88
N PHE A 40 -6.98 0.06 -12.19
CA PHE A 40 -7.17 1.51 -12.12
C PHE A 40 -6.51 2.22 -13.31
N LEU A 41 -5.23 1.97 -13.59
CA LEU A 41 -4.47 2.67 -14.63
C LEU A 41 -4.57 2.02 -16.01
N ARG A 42 -4.72 0.70 -16.10
CA ARG A 42 -4.65 -0.01 -17.39
C ARG A 42 -6.02 -0.22 -18.00
N ASP A 43 -6.98 -0.60 -17.17
CA ASP A 43 -8.35 -0.85 -17.61
C ASP A 43 -9.30 0.34 -17.39
N HIS A 44 -8.95 1.32 -16.53
CA HIS A 44 -9.65 2.60 -16.23
C HIS A 44 -11.18 2.56 -16.01
N GLN A 45 -11.81 1.39 -16.08
CA GLN A 45 -13.25 1.16 -16.06
C GLN A 45 -13.64 -0.01 -15.15
N GLN A 46 -12.70 -0.83 -14.70
CA GLN A 46 -12.99 -1.97 -13.84
C GLN A 46 -12.97 -1.61 -12.35
N LEU A 47 -12.21 -0.57 -11.98
CA LEU A 47 -12.13 -0.07 -10.63
C LEU A 47 -12.68 1.35 -10.56
N SER A 48 -13.82 1.51 -9.90
CA SER A 48 -14.38 2.83 -9.61
C SER A 48 -13.62 3.46 -8.44
N MET A 49 -12.66 4.33 -8.77
CA MET A 49 -11.82 5.03 -7.82
C MET A 49 -11.58 6.46 -8.35
N LEU A 50 -11.57 7.47 -7.47
CA LEU A 50 -11.20 8.84 -7.82
C LEU A 50 -9.69 9.04 -7.66
N ASP A 51 -9.12 10.08 -8.26
CA ASP A 51 -7.71 10.43 -8.04
C ASP A 51 -7.38 10.63 -6.54
N GLU A 52 -8.29 11.22 -5.76
CA GLU A 52 -8.15 11.36 -4.30
C GLU A 52 -8.12 10.00 -3.58
N ASP A 53 -8.91 9.02 -4.04
CA ASP A 53 -8.91 7.68 -3.47
C ASP A 53 -7.60 6.95 -3.80
N TRP A 54 -7.01 7.22 -4.98
CA TRP A 54 -5.71 6.69 -5.37
C TRP A 54 -4.56 7.26 -4.52
N GLU A 55 -4.58 8.56 -4.24
CA GLU A 55 -3.64 9.18 -3.28
C GLU A 55 -3.81 8.59 -1.88
N HIS A 56 -5.04 8.27 -1.46
CA HIS A 56 -5.29 7.61 -0.20
C HIS A 56 -4.80 6.15 -0.21
N TRP A 57 -5.01 5.44 -1.33
CA TRP A 57 -4.56 4.06 -1.52
C TRP A 57 -3.05 3.91 -1.35
N THR A 58 -2.26 4.76 -2.02
CA THR A 58 -0.79 4.73 -1.92
C THR A 58 -0.29 4.96 -0.50
N ARG A 59 -0.94 5.86 0.27
CA ARG A 59 -0.63 6.06 1.70
C ARG A 59 -0.97 4.83 2.54
N LEU A 60 -2.11 4.18 2.29
CA LEU A 60 -2.52 2.97 3.01
C LEU A 60 -1.56 1.81 2.76
N ILE A 61 -1.08 1.66 1.52
CA ILE A 61 -0.08 0.64 1.17
C ILE A 61 1.22 0.90 1.94
N ALA A 62 1.73 2.12 1.93
CA ALA A 62 2.96 2.48 2.66
C ALA A 62 2.82 2.20 4.17
N GLN A 63 1.68 2.57 4.76
CA GLN A 63 1.41 2.29 6.17
C GLN A 63 1.34 0.78 6.44
N LYS A 64 0.73 -0.01 5.55
CA LYS A 64 0.60 -1.46 5.73
C LYS A 64 1.94 -2.18 5.56
N VAL A 65 2.78 -1.72 4.64
CA VAL A 65 4.16 -2.20 4.48
C VAL A 65 4.95 -1.98 5.78
N ALA A 66 4.92 -0.75 6.33
CA ALA A 66 5.59 -0.44 7.59
C ALA A 66 5.08 -1.30 8.77
N ASP A 67 3.76 -1.51 8.87
CA ASP A 67 3.12 -2.38 9.86
C ASP A 67 3.59 -3.84 9.77
N ILE A 68 3.77 -4.37 8.54
CA ILE A 68 4.23 -5.75 8.30
C ILE A 68 5.74 -5.90 8.49
N GLU A 69 6.54 -4.92 8.06
CA GLU A 69 8.00 -4.93 8.26
C GLU A 69 8.38 -4.74 9.73
N GLY A 70 7.42 -4.38 10.58
CA GLY A 70 7.67 -4.13 11.99
C GLY A 70 8.55 -2.92 12.20
N GLU A 71 8.56 -1.99 11.23
CA GLU A 71 9.31 -0.76 11.34
C GLU A 71 8.58 0.12 12.36
N GLU A 72 9.10 0.14 13.59
CA GLU A 72 8.88 1.26 14.49
C GLU A 72 9.06 2.54 13.66
N PRO A 73 8.14 3.52 13.76
CA PRO A 73 8.24 4.73 12.95
C PRO A 73 9.66 5.25 13.09
N LEU A 74 10.35 5.41 11.95
CA LEU A 74 11.65 6.05 11.86
C LEU A 74 11.55 7.38 12.60
N ALA A 75 11.83 7.36 13.91
CA ALA A 75 12.23 8.54 14.64
C ALA A 75 13.38 9.09 13.79
N PRO A 76 13.36 10.38 13.43
CA PRO A 76 14.44 10.93 12.62
C PRO A 76 15.74 10.58 13.34
N SER A 77 16.53 9.71 12.70
CA SER A 77 17.87 9.39 13.16
C SER A 77 18.55 10.73 13.43
N LEU A 78 18.84 10.99 14.70
CA LEU A 78 19.69 12.10 15.16
C LEU A 78 21.14 11.81 14.74
N GLU A 79 21.33 11.51 13.45
CA GLU A 79 22.63 11.42 12.80
C GLU A 79 22.83 12.69 11.98
N GLN A 80 22.83 13.81 12.68
CA GLN A 80 23.43 15.03 12.18
C GLN A 80 24.15 15.71 13.33
N GLU A 81 25.40 15.29 13.54
CA GLU A 81 26.56 16.17 13.70
C GLU A 81 27.70 15.38 14.36
N ASN A 82 28.34 14.49 13.60
CA ASN A 82 29.76 14.34 13.79
C ASN A 82 30.44 15.58 13.18
N ARG A 83 31.30 16.22 13.99
CA ARG A 83 32.53 16.89 13.53
C ARG A 83 32.38 18.32 13.00
N ASN A 84 32.38 19.32 13.90
CA ASN A 84 33.35 20.43 13.80
C ASN A 84 33.44 21.32 15.05
N GLY A 85 34.63 21.32 15.67
CA GLY A 85 35.23 22.53 16.26
C GLY A 85 34.98 22.80 17.74
N ARG A 86 35.88 22.33 18.63
CA ARG A 86 37.02 23.13 19.13
C ARG A 86 37.94 22.30 20.03
#